data_AF-A0A816SS11-F1
#
_entry.id   AF-A0A816SS11-F1
#
_cell.length_a   1.000
_cell.length_b   1.000
_cell.length_c   1.000
_cell.angle_alpha   90.00
_cell.angle_beta   90.00
_cell.angle_gamma   90.00
#
_symmetry.space_group_name_H-M   'P 1'
#
loop_
_entity.id
_entity.type
_entity.pdbx_description
1 polymer ?
#
loop_
_entity_poly.entity_id
_entity_poly.type
_entity_poly.pdbx_seq_one_letter_code
_entity_poly.pdbx_strand_id
1 'polypeptide(L)'
;MADNLELSLLCTEITNVGDEDNVIILDKAPIVFPEISISQMGFPSESDEFIREMMEKEKQLLPSDGYISRLRSGDFDLNVRRREALNWILKACEEHQFGPMCICLSMNYLDRFLSVHDFPSGNTWAVQLLAVACLSLAAKIEETEVPMLIDLQQAGHPQFVFEAKSVQRMELLVLNRLEWRLRAITPCSYIRYFLRKMSKCDQEPSSTLISRSFQVIASKTKAGIDFLEFRPSEVAAAVALSVSGELYTVHFDNSSFSPLFSLLQKERVKKIGEMIERCESQTPNGVLEVSACCFSSKTHDSSSPHTHLS
;
A
#
# COMPACT_ATOMS: atom_id res chain seq x y z
N MET A 1 -2.11 -27.33 -15.26
CA MET A 1 -3.42 -27.72 -15.85
C MET A 1 -4.60 -27.19 -15.02
N ALA A 2 -4.42 -26.89 -13.72
CA ALA A 2 -5.40 -26.18 -12.91
C ALA A 2 -5.44 -24.66 -13.18
N ASP A 3 -4.31 -24.03 -13.51
CA ASP A 3 -4.21 -22.57 -13.69
C ASP A 3 -4.93 -22.04 -14.96
N ASN A 4 -5.06 -22.88 -15.99
CA ASN A 4 -5.86 -22.54 -17.19
C ASN A 4 -7.37 -22.64 -16.94
N LEU A 5 -7.80 -23.36 -15.89
CA LEU A 5 -9.22 -23.49 -15.55
C LEU A 5 -9.73 -22.23 -14.83
N GLU A 6 -8.91 -21.58 -14.00
CA GLU A 6 -9.25 -20.31 -13.35
C GLU A 6 -9.43 -19.15 -14.34
N LEU A 7 -8.61 -19.10 -15.41
CA LEU A 7 -8.79 -18.13 -16.49
C LEU A 7 -10.03 -18.45 -17.35
N SER A 8 -10.37 -19.73 -17.55
CA SER A 8 -11.57 -20.12 -18.31
C SER A 8 -12.88 -19.73 -17.60
N LEU A 9 -12.87 -19.65 -16.28
CA LEU A 9 -14.01 -19.19 -15.46
C LEU A 9 -14.28 -17.69 -15.56
N LEU A 10 -13.32 -16.91 -16.10
CA LEU A 10 -13.49 -15.47 -16.34
C LEU A 10 -14.11 -15.17 -17.72
N CYS A 11 -14.25 -16.16 -18.62
CA CYS A 11 -14.53 -15.94 -20.05
C CYS A 11 -15.76 -16.66 -20.65
N THR A 12 -16.67 -17.28 -19.87
CA THR A 12 -17.88 -17.89 -20.47
C THR A 12 -19.13 -17.01 -20.29
N GLU A 13 -19.66 -16.52 -21.41
CA GLU A 13 -20.87 -15.70 -21.55
C GLU A 13 -22.21 -16.47 -21.38
N ILE A 14 -23.16 -15.79 -20.70
CA ILE A 14 -24.58 -15.52 -21.01
C ILE A 14 -25.49 -16.65 -21.58
N THR A 15 -26.56 -16.97 -20.84
CA THR A 15 -27.96 -16.97 -21.35
C THR A 15 -28.94 -16.50 -20.27
N ASN A 16 -30.00 -15.85 -20.73
CA ASN A 16 -30.90 -14.92 -20.06
C ASN A 16 -32.14 -15.58 -19.42
N VAL A 17 -32.94 -14.74 -18.73
CA VAL A 17 -34.39 -14.82 -18.40
C VAL A 17 -34.79 -15.25 -16.98
N GLY A 18 -35.50 -14.35 -16.28
CA GLY A 18 -36.56 -14.70 -15.33
C GLY A 18 -36.71 -13.78 -14.12
N ASP A 19 -37.60 -12.79 -14.23
CA ASP A 19 -38.25 -11.97 -13.20
C ASP A 19 -38.50 -12.64 -11.83
N GLU A 20 -38.38 -11.90 -10.72
CA GLU A 20 -39.51 -11.18 -10.07
C GLU A 20 -39.14 -10.71 -8.64
N ASP A 21 -39.85 -9.68 -8.20
CA ASP A 21 -39.66 -8.83 -7.02
C ASP A 21 -39.56 -9.53 -5.66
N ASN A 22 -38.83 -8.90 -4.72
CA ASN A 22 -39.27 -8.73 -3.33
C ASN A 22 -38.40 -7.69 -2.60
N VAL A 23 -38.94 -6.47 -2.49
CA VAL A 23 -38.44 -5.42 -1.60
C VAL A 23 -38.98 -5.68 -0.19
N ILE A 24 -38.10 -5.95 0.77
CA ILE A 24 -38.45 -5.92 2.19
C ILE A 24 -37.89 -4.62 2.79
N ILE A 25 -38.80 -3.69 3.07
CA ILE A 25 -38.52 -2.50 3.88
C ILE A 25 -38.41 -2.97 5.34
N LEU A 26 -37.22 -2.88 5.92
CA LEU A 26 -37.04 -2.96 7.38
C LEU A 26 -36.93 -1.54 7.94
N ASP A 27 -37.86 -1.22 8.83
CA ASP A 27 -37.96 0.04 9.56
C ASP A 27 -36.64 0.43 10.25
N LYS A 28 -36.24 1.69 10.04
CA LYS A 28 -35.14 2.33 10.76
C LYS A 28 -35.54 2.61 12.20
N ALA A 29 -34.95 1.90 13.15
CA ALA A 29 -34.77 2.42 14.51
C ALA A 29 -33.39 3.10 14.61
N PRO A 30 -33.27 4.32 15.15
CA PRO A 30 -31.98 4.98 15.32
C PRO A 30 -31.19 4.26 16.43
N ILE A 31 -30.05 3.66 16.05
CA ILE A 31 -29.08 3.15 17.02
C ILE A 31 -28.38 4.36 17.62
N VAL A 32 -28.76 4.72 18.85
CA VAL A 32 -28.04 5.71 19.65
C VAL A 32 -26.78 5.03 20.18
N PHE A 33 -25.63 5.37 19.61
CA PHE A 33 -24.33 4.99 20.17
C PHE A 33 -24.01 5.95 21.32
N PRO A 34 -23.63 5.47 22.51
CA PRO A 34 -23.12 6.34 23.56
C PRO A 34 -21.85 7.03 23.06
N GLU A 35 -21.71 8.33 23.30
CA GLU A 35 -20.46 9.06 23.08
C GLU A 35 -19.36 8.46 23.98
N ILE A 36 -18.64 7.48 23.45
CA ILE A 36 -17.40 7.01 24.07
C ILE A 36 -16.34 8.04 23.68
N SER A 37 -15.87 8.79 24.67
CA SER A 37 -14.73 9.69 24.51
C SER A 37 -13.53 8.91 23.94
N ILE A 38 -13.12 9.27 22.72
CA ILE A 38 -12.03 8.64 21.95
C ILE A 38 -10.69 8.65 22.72
N SER A 39 -10.58 9.47 23.76
CA SER A 39 -9.38 9.63 24.60
C SER A 39 -9.05 8.45 25.51
N GLN A 40 -9.89 7.42 25.62
CA GLN A 40 -9.69 6.29 26.55
C GLN A 40 -9.37 4.94 25.91
N MET A 41 -9.32 4.85 24.58
CA MET A 41 -8.72 3.68 23.94
C MET A 41 -7.20 3.90 23.91
N GLY A 42 -6.51 3.36 24.91
CA GLY A 42 -5.05 3.32 24.91
C GLY A 42 -4.58 2.52 23.71
N PHE A 43 -4.33 3.20 22.58
CA PHE A 43 -3.53 2.65 21.50
C PHE A 43 -2.26 2.11 22.14
N PRO A 44 -1.88 0.84 21.89
CA PRO A 44 -0.59 0.35 22.33
C PRO A 44 0.45 1.38 21.88
N SER A 45 1.22 1.94 22.82
CA SER A 45 2.41 2.67 22.43
C SER A 45 3.19 1.76 21.48
N GLU A 46 3.78 2.32 20.42
CA GLU A 46 4.69 1.61 19.51
C GLU A 46 5.93 1.14 20.30
N SER A 47 5.72 0.17 21.19
CA SER A 47 6.73 -0.35 22.09
C SER A 47 7.72 -1.13 21.26
N ASP A 48 8.98 -1.10 21.67
CA ASP A 48 10.04 -1.79 20.94
C ASP A 48 9.75 -3.30 20.81
N GLU A 49 8.96 -3.88 21.73
CA GLU A 49 8.51 -5.28 21.67
C GLU A 49 7.51 -5.52 20.53
N PHE A 50 6.52 -4.65 20.36
CA PHE A 50 5.56 -4.76 19.26
C PHE A 50 6.25 -4.63 17.90
N ILE A 51 7.19 -3.69 17.77
CA ILE A 51 7.96 -3.51 16.54
C ILE A 51 8.87 -4.72 16.27
N ARG A 52 9.45 -5.33 17.31
CA ARG A 52 10.21 -6.58 17.19
C ARG A 52 9.34 -7.71 16.65
N GLU A 53 8.15 -7.90 17.20
CA GLU A 53 7.20 -8.92 16.74
C GLU A 53 6.81 -8.69 15.27
N MET A 54 6.61 -7.43 14.86
CA MET A 54 6.39 -7.09 13.46
C MET A 54 7.58 -7.48 12.56
N MET A 55 8.81 -7.18 12.99
CA MET A 55 10.03 -7.53 12.24
C MET A 55 10.23 -9.05 12.11
N GLU A 56 9.76 -9.84 13.06
CA GLU A 56 9.81 -11.30 12.98
C GLU A 56 8.78 -11.84 11.97
N LYS A 57 7.60 -11.23 11.90
CA LYS A 57 6.50 -11.65 11.01
C LYS A 57 6.61 -11.15 9.58
N GLU A 58 7.31 -10.04 9.33
CA GLU A 58 7.34 -9.38 8.01
C GLU A 58 7.82 -10.30 6.89
N LYS A 59 8.71 -11.27 7.19
CA LYS A 59 9.22 -12.23 6.20
C LYS A 59 8.14 -13.13 5.62
N GLN A 60 7.09 -13.42 6.39
CA GLN A 60 5.97 -14.26 5.93
C GLN A 60 5.02 -13.52 4.99
N LEU A 61 5.23 -12.21 4.81
CA LEU A 61 4.37 -11.29 4.07
C LEU A 61 5.13 -10.69 2.88
N LEU A 62 6.26 -11.30 2.51
CA LEU A 62 7.04 -10.99 1.32
C LEU A 62 6.52 -11.78 0.10
N PRO A 63 6.77 -11.28 -1.13
CA PRO A 63 6.59 -12.07 -2.34
C PRO A 63 7.45 -13.35 -2.31
N SER A 64 7.00 -14.38 -3.04
CA SER A 64 7.69 -15.68 -3.10
C SER A 64 9.09 -15.58 -3.70
N ASP A 65 9.95 -16.52 -3.27
CA ASP A 65 11.30 -16.66 -3.78
C ASP A 65 11.30 -16.82 -5.31
N GLY A 66 12.23 -16.13 -5.99
CA GLY A 66 12.34 -16.15 -7.45
C GLY A 66 11.47 -15.11 -8.19
N TYR A 67 10.55 -14.42 -7.52
CA TYR A 67 9.75 -13.35 -8.12
C TYR A 67 10.62 -12.25 -8.75
N ILE A 68 11.64 -11.78 -8.02
CA ILE A 68 12.56 -10.74 -8.51
C ILE A 68 13.34 -11.22 -9.73
N SER A 69 13.77 -12.48 -9.74
CA SER A 69 14.47 -13.08 -10.89
C SER A 69 13.59 -13.10 -12.13
N ARG A 70 12.30 -13.40 -11.98
CA ARG A 70 11.31 -13.38 -13.07
C ARG A 70 11.01 -11.97 -13.57
N LEU A 71 10.99 -10.99 -12.67
CA LEU A 71 10.88 -9.59 -13.05
C LEU A 71 12.11 -9.10 -13.83
N ARG A 72 13.30 -9.65 -13.53
CA ARG A 72 14.57 -9.35 -14.22
C ARG A 72 14.71 -10.05 -15.57
N SER A 73 14.24 -11.30 -15.68
CA SER A 73 14.28 -12.03 -16.96
C SER A 73 13.41 -11.37 -18.02
N GLY A 74 12.40 -10.60 -17.60
CA GLY A 74 11.45 -9.97 -18.51
C GLY A 74 10.42 -10.95 -19.06
N ASP A 75 10.28 -12.12 -18.42
CA ASP A 75 9.32 -13.14 -18.87
C ASP A 75 7.92 -12.54 -18.98
N PHE A 76 7.31 -12.69 -20.15
CA PHE A 76 5.95 -12.21 -20.46
C PHE A 76 5.73 -10.72 -20.17
N ASP A 77 6.75 -9.86 -20.30
CA ASP A 77 6.69 -8.43 -20.00
C ASP A 77 6.17 -8.12 -18.57
N LEU A 78 6.40 -9.05 -17.62
CA LEU A 78 5.81 -9.00 -16.29
C LEU A 78 6.15 -7.69 -15.55
N ASN A 79 7.40 -7.23 -15.64
CA ASN A 79 7.84 -6.00 -14.97
C ASN A 79 7.20 -4.73 -15.57
N VAL A 80 6.93 -4.73 -16.89
CA VAL A 80 6.23 -3.62 -17.55
C VAL A 80 4.78 -3.58 -17.06
N ARG A 81 4.08 -4.72 -17.10
CA ARG A 81 2.68 -4.83 -16.64
C ARG A 81 2.52 -4.52 -15.15
N ARG A 82 3.48 -4.97 -14.32
CA ARG A 82 3.55 -4.60 -12.89
C ARG A 82 3.63 -3.08 -12.73
N ARG A 83 4.50 -2.41 -13.48
CA ARG A 83 4.68 -0.96 -13.40
C ARG A 83 3.42 -0.21 -13.83
N GLU A 84 2.75 -0.66 -14.88
CA GLU A 84 1.47 -0.10 -15.34
C GLU A 84 0.38 -0.24 -14.28
N ALA A 85 0.25 -1.42 -13.65
CA ALA A 85 -0.67 -1.63 -12.54
C ALA A 85 -0.37 -0.72 -11.34
N LEU A 86 0.90 -0.59 -10.95
CA LEU A 86 1.31 0.31 -9.86
C LEU A 86 1.05 1.79 -10.19
N ASN A 87 1.24 2.19 -11.45
CA ASN A 87 0.90 3.53 -11.92
C ASN A 87 -0.59 3.80 -11.76
N TRP A 88 -1.43 2.85 -12.19
CA TRP A 88 -2.87 2.97 -12.06
C TRP A 88 -3.31 3.04 -10.60
N ILE A 89 -2.77 2.16 -9.73
CA ILE A 89 -3.05 2.16 -8.29
C ILE A 89 -2.77 3.52 -7.68
N LEU A 90 -1.59 4.10 -7.94
CA LEU A 90 -1.20 5.38 -7.38
C LEU A 90 -2.13 6.52 -7.83
N LYS A 91 -2.51 6.52 -9.11
CA LYS A 91 -3.44 7.50 -9.66
C LYS A 91 -4.84 7.38 -9.05
N ALA A 92 -5.33 6.15 -8.88
CA ALA A 92 -6.61 5.90 -8.23
C ALA A 92 -6.59 6.34 -6.77
N CYS A 93 -5.53 6.06 -6.02
CA CYS A 93 -5.37 6.54 -4.66
C CYS A 93 -5.35 8.07 -4.58
N GLU A 94 -4.74 8.75 -5.56
CA GLU A 94 -4.71 10.22 -5.64
C GLU A 94 -6.10 10.82 -5.84
N GLU A 95 -6.87 10.29 -6.78
CA GLU A 95 -8.22 10.77 -7.07
C GLU A 95 -9.19 10.57 -5.89
N HIS A 96 -9.02 9.49 -5.12
CA HIS A 96 -9.84 9.18 -3.96
C HIS A 96 -9.24 9.65 -2.61
N GLN A 97 -8.07 10.29 -2.63
CA GLN A 97 -7.31 10.69 -1.44
C GLN A 97 -7.13 9.57 -0.41
N PHE A 98 -6.80 8.37 -0.89
CA PHE A 98 -6.44 7.25 -0.03
C PHE A 98 -5.09 7.47 0.63
N GLY A 99 -4.96 6.91 1.83
CA GLY A 99 -3.78 7.04 2.67
C GLY A 99 -2.60 6.18 2.21
N PRO A 100 -1.41 6.42 2.78
CA PRO A 100 -0.18 5.71 2.46
C PRO A 100 -0.25 4.22 2.75
N MET A 101 -0.99 3.83 3.80
CA MET A 101 -1.15 2.43 4.17
C MET A 101 -1.95 1.67 3.12
N CYS A 102 -3.05 2.23 2.61
CA CYS A 102 -3.82 1.64 1.51
C CYS A 102 -2.96 1.45 0.24
N ILE A 103 -2.15 2.45 -0.11
CA ILE A 103 -1.17 2.34 -1.21
C ILE A 103 -0.19 1.20 -0.94
N CYS A 104 0.48 1.20 0.20
CA CYS A 104 1.47 0.18 0.55
C CYS A 104 0.89 -1.25 0.56
N LEU A 105 -0.35 -1.42 1.07
CA LEU A 105 -1.04 -2.71 1.09
C LEU A 105 -1.42 -3.18 -0.33
N SER A 106 -1.99 -2.30 -1.16
CA SER A 106 -2.36 -2.65 -2.53
C SER A 106 -1.15 -3.09 -3.38
N MET A 107 -0.01 -2.41 -3.23
CA MET A 107 1.25 -2.81 -3.85
C MET A 107 1.75 -4.18 -3.33
N ASN A 108 1.69 -4.41 -2.02
CA ASN A 108 2.07 -5.68 -1.42
C ASN A 108 1.20 -6.85 -1.94
N TYR A 109 -0.12 -6.65 -2.04
CA TYR A 109 -1.04 -7.67 -2.54
C TYR A 109 -0.74 -8.01 -4.00
N LEU A 110 -0.52 -6.98 -4.83
CA LEU A 110 -0.16 -7.14 -6.24
C LEU A 110 1.11 -7.99 -6.38
N ASP A 111 2.18 -7.63 -5.68
CA ASP A 111 3.48 -8.31 -5.79
C ASP A 111 3.43 -9.74 -5.25
N ARG A 112 2.77 -9.97 -4.11
CA ARG A 112 2.59 -11.32 -3.57
C ARG A 112 1.76 -12.19 -4.50
N PHE A 113 0.71 -11.65 -5.10
CA PHE A 113 -0.11 -12.39 -6.06
C PHE A 113 0.71 -12.76 -7.31
N LEU A 114 1.38 -11.79 -7.93
CA LEU A 114 2.21 -12.01 -9.12
C LEU A 114 3.42 -12.91 -8.85
N SER A 115 3.83 -13.07 -7.59
CA SER A 115 4.91 -13.99 -7.22
C SER A 115 4.54 -15.47 -7.35
N VAL A 116 3.24 -15.80 -7.24
CA VAL A 116 2.72 -17.17 -7.25
C VAL A 116 1.77 -17.45 -8.42
N HIS A 117 1.44 -16.44 -9.22
CA HIS A 117 0.49 -16.56 -10.33
C HIS A 117 1.00 -15.90 -11.60
N ASP A 118 0.87 -16.64 -12.71
CA ASP A 118 1.42 -16.26 -14.00
C ASP A 118 0.30 -15.94 -14.97
N PHE A 119 0.33 -14.72 -15.51
CA PHE A 119 -0.55 -14.34 -16.59
C PHE A 119 0.17 -14.52 -17.93
N PRO A 120 -0.42 -15.26 -18.90
CA PRO A 120 0.11 -15.36 -20.25
C PRO A 120 0.43 -13.98 -20.85
N SER A 121 1.45 -13.92 -21.72
CA SER A 121 1.77 -12.71 -22.49
C SER A 121 0.55 -12.24 -23.29
N GLY A 122 0.32 -10.92 -23.33
CA GLY A 122 -0.82 -10.31 -24.02
C GLY A 122 -2.05 -10.08 -23.15
N ASN A 123 -2.14 -10.69 -21.96
CA ASN A 123 -3.25 -10.47 -21.03
C ASN A 123 -2.99 -9.26 -20.11
N THR A 124 -2.85 -8.06 -20.68
CA THR A 124 -2.68 -6.81 -19.92
C THR A 124 -3.91 -6.48 -19.08
N TRP A 125 -5.11 -6.75 -19.61
CA TRP A 125 -6.38 -6.57 -18.89
C TRP A 125 -6.45 -7.37 -17.58
N ALA A 126 -5.83 -8.55 -17.52
CA ALA A 126 -5.88 -9.41 -16.34
C ALA A 126 -5.05 -8.83 -15.18
N VAL A 127 -3.89 -8.24 -15.49
CA VAL A 127 -3.06 -7.54 -14.50
C VAL A 127 -3.73 -6.24 -14.06
N GLN A 128 -4.43 -5.55 -14.96
CA GLN A 128 -5.24 -4.39 -14.59
C GLN A 128 -6.41 -4.77 -13.66
N LEU A 129 -7.14 -5.86 -13.96
CA LEU A 129 -8.20 -6.39 -13.09
C LEU A 129 -7.65 -6.76 -11.70
N LEU A 130 -6.48 -7.39 -11.66
CA LEU A 130 -5.77 -7.68 -10.42
C LEU A 130 -5.45 -6.39 -9.64
N ALA A 131 -4.97 -5.34 -10.31
CA ALA A 131 -4.69 -4.06 -9.68
C ALA A 131 -5.94 -3.43 -9.04
N VAL A 132 -7.08 -3.45 -9.75
CA VAL A 132 -8.38 -2.98 -9.24
C VAL A 132 -8.80 -3.78 -8.01
N ALA A 133 -8.68 -5.11 -8.04
CA ALA A 133 -9.03 -5.96 -6.91
C ALA A 133 -8.10 -5.74 -5.70
N CYS A 134 -6.78 -5.65 -5.92
CA CYS A 134 -5.82 -5.36 -4.85
C CYS A 134 -6.10 -4.02 -4.18
N LEU A 135 -6.42 -2.98 -4.96
CA LEU A 135 -6.76 -1.68 -4.42
C LEU A 135 -8.10 -1.69 -3.68
N SER A 136 -9.12 -2.36 -4.21
CA SER A 136 -10.42 -2.46 -3.54
C SER A 136 -10.30 -3.19 -2.19
N LEU A 137 -9.53 -4.28 -2.14
CA LEU A 137 -9.24 -4.98 -0.89
C LEU A 137 -8.46 -4.10 0.10
N ALA A 138 -7.45 -3.36 -0.36
CA ALA A 138 -6.68 -2.46 0.50
C ALA A 138 -7.55 -1.34 1.07
N ALA A 139 -8.41 -0.73 0.24
CA ALA A 139 -9.35 0.29 0.67
C ALA A 139 -10.33 -0.23 1.72
N LYS A 140 -10.88 -1.45 1.53
CA LYS A 140 -11.76 -2.12 2.51
C LYS A 140 -11.09 -2.42 3.85
N ILE A 141 -9.76 -2.53 3.87
CA ILE A 141 -8.99 -2.79 5.10
C ILE A 141 -8.65 -1.50 5.84
N GLU A 142 -8.32 -0.44 5.10
CA GLU A 142 -7.61 0.71 5.66
C GLU A 142 -8.38 2.03 5.59
N GLU A 143 -9.29 2.20 4.63
CA GLU A 143 -10.00 3.46 4.42
C GLU A 143 -11.34 3.44 5.15
N THR A 144 -11.71 4.59 5.72
CA THR A 144 -13.01 4.77 6.39
C THR A 144 -14.16 4.80 5.39
N GLU A 145 -13.92 5.43 4.24
CA GLU A 145 -14.90 5.56 3.17
C GLU A 145 -14.36 4.85 1.93
N VAL A 146 -15.06 3.81 1.50
CA VAL A 146 -14.68 3.02 0.33
C VAL A 146 -15.65 3.35 -0.81
N PRO A 147 -15.17 3.91 -1.94
CA PRO A 147 -16.02 4.24 -3.07
C PRO A 147 -16.61 2.97 -3.70
N MET A 148 -17.70 3.13 -4.46
CA MET A 148 -18.24 2.03 -5.25
C MET A 148 -17.20 1.56 -6.28
N LEU A 149 -17.25 0.28 -6.65
CA LEU A 149 -16.30 -0.30 -7.61
C LEU A 149 -16.31 0.41 -8.97
N ILE A 150 -17.45 0.96 -9.38
CA ILE A 150 -17.52 1.73 -10.63
C ILE A 150 -16.73 3.04 -10.54
N ASP A 151 -16.80 3.73 -9.40
CA ASP A 151 -16.12 5.01 -9.16
C ASP A 151 -14.62 4.80 -8.91
N LEU A 152 -14.26 3.73 -8.20
CA LEU A 152 -12.87 3.34 -7.97
C LEU A 152 -12.09 3.16 -9.28
N GLN A 153 -12.77 2.69 -10.33
CA GLN A 153 -12.16 2.36 -11.61
C GLN A 153 -11.95 3.56 -12.54
N GLN A 154 -12.55 4.72 -12.27
CA GLN A 154 -12.50 5.88 -13.17
C GLN A 154 -11.14 6.60 -13.22
N ALA A 155 -10.17 6.09 -12.47
CA ALA A 155 -8.83 6.66 -12.35
C ALA A 155 -8.13 6.84 -13.70
N GLY A 156 -7.60 8.06 -13.89
CA GLY A 156 -7.81 8.83 -15.10
C GLY A 156 -7.68 8.09 -16.44
N HIS A 157 -8.84 8.00 -17.07
CA HIS A 157 -9.11 7.43 -18.38
C HIS A 157 -8.74 5.95 -18.44
N PRO A 158 -9.46 5.10 -17.68
CA PRO A 158 -9.16 3.68 -17.61
C PRO A 158 -9.27 3.04 -19.00
N GLN A 159 -8.25 2.27 -19.38
CA GLN A 159 -8.29 1.48 -20.62
C GLN A 159 -9.33 0.36 -20.54
N PHE A 160 -9.57 -0.16 -19.34
CA PHE A 160 -10.51 -1.23 -19.06
C PHE A 160 -11.40 -0.84 -17.89
N VAL A 161 -12.70 -1.09 -18.01
CA VAL A 161 -13.67 -1.00 -16.92
C VAL A 161 -14.30 -2.37 -16.76
N PHE A 162 -14.24 -2.92 -15.55
CA PHE A 162 -14.71 -4.27 -15.27
C PHE A 162 -16.04 -4.25 -14.54
N GLU A 163 -16.87 -5.25 -14.84
CA GLU A 163 -18.07 -5.52 -14.06
C GLU A 163 -17.71 -5.82 -12.61
N ALA A 164 -18.57 -5.36 -11.68
CA ALA A 164 -18.39 -5.61 -10.24
C ALA A 164 -18.20 -7.10 -9.92
N LYS A 165 -18.93 -7.99 -10.60
CA LYS A 165 -18.80 -9.45 -10.43
C LYS A 165 -17.41 -9.97 -10.80
N SER A 166 -16.80 -9.44 -11.85
CA SER A 166 -15.44 -9.81 -12.28
C SER A 166 -14.40 -9.34 -11.29
N VAL A 167 -14.55 -8.11 -10.77
CA VAL A 167 -13.68 -7.59 -9.71
C VAL A 167 -13.81 -8.45 -8.45
N GLN A 168 -15.03 -8.74 -7.99
CA GLN A 168 -15.26 -9.58 -6.81
C GLN A 168 -14.68 -11.00 -6.93
N ARG A 169 -14.75 -11.61 -8.13
CA ARG A 169 -14.09 -12.90 -8.38
C ARG A 169 -12.57 -12.79 -8.27
N MET A 170 -11.99 -11.72 -8.81
CA MET A 170 -10.56 -11.46 -8.66
C MET A 170 -10.19 -11.18 -7.19
N GLU A 171 -11.00 -10.42 -6.44
CA GLU A 171 -10.80 -10.20 -5.00
C GLU A 171 -10.74 -11.53 -4.24
N LEU A 172 -11.68 -12.44 -4.51
CA LEU A 172 -11.69 -13.77 -3.90
C LEU A 172 -10.45 -14.59 -4.29
N LEU A 173 -10.00 -14.49 -5.54
CA LEU A 173 -8.77 -15.14 -5.97
C LEU A 173 -7.55 -14.58 -5.23
N VAL A 174 -7.46 -13.25 -5.08
CA VAL A 174 -6.40 -12.60 -4.29
C VAL A 174 -6.45 -13.06 -2.83
N LEU A 175 -7.62 -13.02 -2.20
CA LEU A 175 -7.82 -13.50 -0.82
C LEU A 175 -7.32 -14.93 -0.63
N ASN A 176 -7.70 -15.83 -1.54
CA ASN A 176 -7.27 -17.23 -1.48
C ASN A 176 -5.76 -17.39 -1.70
N ARG A 177 -5.17 -16.70 -2.69
CA ARG A 177 -3.73 -16.76 -2.97
C ARG A 177 -2.89 -16.16 -1.85
N LEU A 178 -3.41 -15.17 -1.13
CA LEU A 178 -2.74 -14.54 0.01
C LEU A 178 -3.08 -15.21 1.35
N GLU A 179 -3.80 -16.33 1.34
CA GLU A 179 -4.28 -17.05 2.53
C GLU A 179 -5.02 -16.13 3.52
N TRP A 180 -5.78 -15.16 3.01
CA TRP A 180 -6.50 -14.16 3.80
C TRP A 180 -5.60 -13.27 4.68
N ARG A 181 -4.27 -13.31 4.48
CA ARG A 181 -3.29 -12.50 5.22
C ARG A 181 -3.17 -11.10 4.60
N LEU A 182 -4.23 -10.31 4.75
CA LEU A 182 -4.32 -8.95 4.22
C LEU A 182 -3.64 -7.90 5.11
N ARG A 183 -3.48 -8.12 6.41
CA ARG A 183 -2.73 -7.19 7.28
C ARG A 183 -1.22 -7.32 7.06
N ALA A 184 -0.76 -6.94 5.88
CA ALA A 184 0.63 -7.00 5.49
C ALA A 184 1.46 -5.96 6.26
N ILE A 185 2.67 -6.35 6.67
CA ILE A 185 3.64 -5.45 7.27
C ILE A 185 4.44 -4.84 6.13
N THR A 186 4.29 -3.54 5.92
CA THR A 186 4.89 -2.81 4.78
C THR A 186 5.90 -1.79 5.31
N PRO A 187 6.78 -1.22 4.45
CA PRO A 187 7.67 -0.16 4.89
C PRO A 187 6.92 1.00 5.55
N CYS A 188 5.70 1.31 5.06
CA CYS A 188 4.84 2.34 5.63
C CYS A 188 4.52 2.10 7.12
N SER A 189 4.43 0.84 7.55
CA SER A 189 4.09 0.44 8.93
C SER A 189 5.14 0.86 9.96
N TYR A 190 6.39 1.11 9.56
CA TYR A 190 7.48 1.44 10.49
C TYR A 190 7.96 2.89 10.43
N ILE A 191 7.48 3.70 9.48
CA ILE A 191 8.01 5.05 9.23
C ILE A 191 7.90 5.94 10.48
N ARG A 192 6.74 5.96 11.13
CA ARG A 192 6.53 6.78 12.33
C ARG A 192 7.50 6.36 13.44
N TYR A 193 7.59 5.06 13.71
CA TYR A 193 8.51 4.50 14.69
C TYR A 193 9.96 4.93 14.44
N PHE A 194 10.48 4.71 13.24
CA PHE A 194 11.88 5.05 12.94
C PHE A 194 12.14 6.56 13.01
N LEU A 195 11.25 7.40 12.46
CA LEU A 195 11.38 8.85 12.54
C LEU A 195 11.37 9.35 14.00
N ARG A 196 10.52 8.77 14.84
CA ARG A 196 10.48 9.09 16.27
C ARG A 196 11.76 8.69 16.98
N LYS A 197 12.28 7.47 16.74
CA LYS A 197 13.52 6.99 17.38
C LYS A 197 14.76 7.76 16.95
N MET A 198 14.75 8.40 15.78
CA MET A 198 15.83 9.30 15.36
C MET A 198 15.68 10.72 15.93
N SER A 199 14.46 11.08 16.34
CA SER A 199 14.22 12.36 16.98
C SER A 199 14.77 12.33 18.40
N LYS A 200 15.75 13.19 18.70
CA LYS A 200 16.47 13.24 19.99
C LYS A 200 15.61 13.42 21.25
N CYS A 201 14.32 13.72 21.10
CA CYS A 201 13.42 14.09 22.19
C CYS A 201 12.15 13.21 22.25
N ASP A 202 12.12 12.05 21.56
CA ASP A 202 10.93 11.18 21.45
C ASP A 202 9.65 11.92 21.03
N GLN A 203 9.82 13.06 20.35
CA GLN A 203 8.74 13.90 19.85
C GLN A 203 8.06 13.25 18.64
N GLU A 204 6.78 13.58 18.45
CA GLU A 204 6.07 13.15 17.25
C GLU A 204 6.77 13.71 16.00
N PRO A 205 7.08 12.84 15.02
CA PRO A 205 7.80 13.26 13.83
C PRO A 205 6.95 14.22 13.01
N SER A 206 7.61 15.20 12.39
CA SER A 206 6.94 16.19 11.53
C SER A 206 6.13 15.50 10.43
N SER A 207 4.90 15.99 10.20
CA SER A 207 4.05 15.52 9.10
C SER A 207 4.74 15.61 7.74
N THR A 208 5.64 16.58 7.56
CA THR A 208 6.45 16.73 6.35
C THR A 208 7.43 15.57 6.14
N LEU A 209 8.08 15.09 7.22
CA LEU A 209 9.01 13.95 7.15
C LEU A 209 8.27 12.63 6.91
N ILE A 210 7.12 12.47 7.56
CA ILE A 210 6.23 11.32 7.34
C ILE A 210 5.77 11.29 5.88
N SER A 211 5.25 12.41 5.38
CA SER A 211 4.77 12.55 4.01
C SER A 211 5.87 12.26 2.98
N ARG A 212 7.05 12.87 3.16
CA ARG A 212 8.21 12.62 2.31
C ARG A 212 8.64 11.15 2.32
N SER A 213 8.61 10.50 3.49
CA SER A 213 8.96 9.08 3.60
C SER A 213 8.03 8.20 2.75
N PHE A 214 6.73 8.44 2.82
CA PHE A 214 5.76 7.68 2.02
C PHE A 214 5.89 7.96 0.52
N GLN A 215 6.16 9.20 0.12
CA GLN A 215 6.46 9.54 -1.28
C GLN A 215 7.70 8.79 -1.79
N VAL A 216 8.75 8.69 -0.99
CA VAL A 216 9.95 7.91 -1.34
C VAL A 216 9.59 6.43 -1.47
N ILE A 217 8.87 5.84 -0.52
CA ILE A 217 8.45 4.42 -0.60
C ILE A 217 7.64 4.16 -1.88
N ALA A 218 6.61 4.96 -2.15
CA ALA A 218 5.72 4.80 -3.30
C ALA A 218 6.49 4.96 -4.62
N SER A 219 7.29 6.02 -4.75
CA SER A 219 8.04 6.31 -5.98
C SER A 219 9.08 5.23 -6.29
N LYS A 220 9.82 4.75 -5.30
CA LYS A 220 10.86 3.72 -5.51
C LYS A 220 10.28 2.35 -5.80
N THR A 221 9.18 1.99 -5.13
CA THR A 221 8.46 0.71 -5.38
C THR A 221 7.88 0.66 -6.80
N LYS A 222 7.41 1.81 -7.31
CA LYS A 222 6.97 1.97 -8.70
C LYS A 222 8.12 1.96 -9.70
N ALA A 223 9.20 2.69 -9.42
CA ALA A 223 10.29 2.91 -10.37
C ALA A 223 11.13 1.64 -10.64
N GLY A 224 11.28 0.78 -9.64
CA GLY A 224 12.16 -0.37 -9.72
C GLY A 224 11.71 -1.56 -8.89
N ILE A 225 12.39 -2.66 -9.11
CA ILE A 225 12.16 -3.94 -8.41
C ILE A 225 13.18 -4.18 -7.30
N ASP A 226 14.21 -3.33 -7.22
CA ASP A 226 15.33 -3.56 -6.30
C ASP A 226 14.91 -3.42 -4.83
N PHE A 227 13.87 -2.64 -4.53
CA PHE A 227 13.32 -2.53 -3.17
C PHE A 227 12.70 -3.85 -2.69
N LEU A 228 12.27 -4.72 -3.60
CA LEU A 228 11.73 -6.04 -3.26
C LEU A 228 12.81 -6.98 -2.69
N GLU A 229 14.10 -6.69 -2.92
CA GLU A 229 15.20 -7.48 -2.33
C GLU A 229 15.32 -7.27 -0.82
N PHE A 230 14.66 -6.27 -0.26
CA PHE A 230 14.82 -5.81 1.11
C PHE A 230 13.59 -6.05 1.96
N ARG A 231 13.83 -6.23 3.26
CA ARG A 231 12.73 -6.37 4.22
C ARG A 231 12.04 -5.03 4.42
N PRO A 232 10.73 -5.01 4.74
CA PRO A 232 10.00 -3.78 5.00
C PRO A 232 10.66 -2.89 6.06
N SER A 233 11.16 -3.49 7.14
CA SER A 233 11.91 -2.79 8.19
C SER A 233 13.21 -2.13 7.71
N GLU A 234 13.96 -2.80 6.83
CA GLU A 234 15.21 -2.27 6.24
C GLU A 234 14.92 -1.08 5.34
N VAL A 235 13.87 -1.19 4.49
CA VAL A 235 13.44 -0.11 3.61
C VAL A 235 12.97 1.09 4.43
N ALA A 236 12.14 0.87 5.43
CA ALA A 236 11.61 1.95 6.27
C ALA A 236 12.72 2.69 7.01
N ALA A 237 13.68 1.97 7.60
CA ALA A 237 14.82 2.59 8.29
C ALA A 237 15.68 3.41 7.31
N ALA A 238 15.99 2.87 6.12
CA ALA A 238 16.77 3.59 5.11
C ALA A 238 16.08 4.86 4.63
N VAL A 239 14.76 4.79 4.38
CA VAL A 239 13.95 5.94 3.98
C VAL A 239 13.94 6.99 5.10
N ALA A 240 13.68 6.57 6.34
CA ALA A 240 13.65 7.48 7.47
C ALA A 240 15.01 8.19 7.64
N LEU A 241 16.12 7.44 7.59
CA LEU A 241 17.48 7.99 7.65
C LEU A 241 17.76 8.99 6.52
N SER A 242 17.33 8.65 5.30
CA SER A 242 17.52 9.49 4.12
C SER A 242 16.75 10.81 4.24
N VAL A 243 15.46 10.77 4.61
CA VAL A 243 14.65 12.01 4.71
C VAL A 243 15.05 12.90 5.89
N SER A 244 15.60 12.31 6.96
CA SER A 244 16.13 13.06 8.11
C SER A 244 17.53 13.63 7.85
N GLY A 245 18.18 13.27 6.74
CA GLY A 245 19.57 13.67 6.45
C GLY A 245 20.60 12.96 7.34
N GLU A 246 20.23 11.85 7.96
CA GLU A 246 21.06 11.12 8.91
C GLU A 246 21.73 9.87 8.32
N LEU A 247 21.54 9.59 7.02
CA LEU A 247 22.02 8.37 6.37
C LEU A 247 23.52 8.05 6.61
N TYR A 248 24.36 9.09 6.64
CA TYR A 248 25.81 8.96 6.85
C TYR A 248 26.28 9.30 8.27
N THR A 249 25.40 9.84 9.12
CA THR A 249 25.75 10.25 10.49
C THR A 249 25.43 9.16 11.52
N VAL A 250 24.61 8.15 11.15
CA VAL A 250 24.24 7.07 12.05
C VAL A 250 25.32 6.00 12.19
N HIS A 251 25.92 5.97 13.38
CA HIS A 251 26.63 4.81 13.89
C HIS A 251 25.62 3.83 14.47
N PHE A 252 25.28 2.77 13.72
CA PHE A 252 24.40 1.66 14.17
C PHE A 252 24.86 0.99 15.49
N ASP A 253 26.13 1.19 15.86
CA ASP A 253 26.78 0.62 17.03
C ASP A 253 26.74 1.55 18.26
N ASN A 254 26.29 2.80 18.10
CA ASN A 254 26.19 3.75 19.21
C ASN A 254 24.84 3.61 19.94
N SER A 255 24.91 3.64 21.27
CA SER A 255 23.82 3.62 22.26
C SER A 255 22.77 4.74 22.16
N SER A 256 22.73 5.47 21.05
CA SER A 256 21.83 6.60 20.80
C SER A 256 20.53 6.21 20.12
N PHE A 257 20.45 5.02 19.51
CA PHE A 257 19.25 4.54 18.82
C PHE A 257 18.68 3.28 19.51
N SER A 258 17.39 3.01 19.28
CA SER A 258 16.72 1.82 19.83
C SER A 258 17.48 0.53 19.50
N PRO A 259 17.53 -0.47 20.42
CA PRO A 259 18.11 -1.79 20.16
C PRO A 259 17.56 -2.49 18.91
N LEU A 260 16.43 -2.05 18.34
CA LEU A 260 15.91 -2.63 17.11
C LEU A 260 16.75 -2.26 15.87
N PHE A 261 17.51 -1.16 15.89
CA PHE A 261 18.45 -0.86 14.80
C PHE A 261 19.56 -1.92 14.69
N SER A 262 19.94 -2.58 15.78
CA SER A 262 20.92 -3.68 15.72
C SER A 262 20.35 -4.96 15.11
N LEU A 263 19.03 -5.09 14.96
CA LEU A 263 18.39 -6.20 14.23
C LEU A 263 18.40 -5.99 12.71
N LEU A 264 18.70 -4.76 12.28
CA LEU A 264 18.84 -4.40 10.87
C LEU A 264 20.27 -4.64 10.42
N GLN A 265 20.43 -5.12 9.19
CA GLN A 265 21.75 -5.27 8.59
C GLN A 265 22.19 -3.90 8.06
N LYS A 266 23.17 -3.30 8.74
CA LYS A 266 23.72 -1.96 8.46
C LYS A 266 24.09 -1.77 6.99
N GLU A 267 24.76 -2.76 6.40
CA GLU A 267 25.22 -2.75 5.02
C GLU A 267 24.04 -2.69 4.04
N ARG A 268 22.95 -3.39 4.37
CA ARG A 268 21.74 -3.41 3.54
C ARG A 268 20.99 -2.09 3.62
N VAL A 269 20.84 -1.52 4.82
CA VAL A 269 20.20 -0.20 5.00
C VAL A 269 20.97 0.89 4.25
N LYS A 270 22.32 0.87 4.32
CA LYS A 270 23.17 1.79 3.55
C LYS A 270 22.99 1.62 2.04
N LYS A 271 22.98 0.38 1.54
CA LYS A 271 22.74 0.08 0.12
C LYS A 271 21.41 0.68 -0.36
N ILE A 272 20.33 0.54 0.41
CA ILE A 272 19.02 1.14 0.08
C ILE A 272 19.12 2.67 0.08
N GLY A 273 19.78 3.25 1.08
CA GLY A 273 19.97 4.71 1.18
C GLY A 273 20.68 5.29 -0.04
N GLU A 274 21.78 4.68 -0.48
CA GLU A 274 22.50 5.08 -1.69
C GLU A 274 21.61 4.99 -2.95
N MET A 275 20.74 3.98 -3.03
CA MET A 275 19.76 3.86 -4.12
C MET A 275 18.68 4.95 -4.07
N ILE A 276 18.27 5.39 -2.88
CA ILE A 276 17.32 6.48 -2.70
C ILE A 276 17.93 7.78 -3.24
N GLU A 277 19.16 8.12 -2.83
CA GLU A 277 19.86 9.34 -3.22
C GLU A 277 20.19 9.39 -4.71
N ARG A 278 20.67 8.28 -5.28
CA ARG A 278 21.03 8.23 -6.71
C ARG A 278 19.87 8.58 -7.62
N CYS A 279 18.65 8.16 -7.27
CA CYS A 279 17.46 8.44 -8.07
C CYS A 279 16.88 9.84 -7.82
N GLU A 280 17.16 10.52 -6.70
CA GLU A 280 16.79 11.94 -6.53
C GLU A 280 17.61 12.85 -7.46
N SER A 281 18.85 12.47 -7.79
CA SER A 281 19.73 13.23 -8.71
C SER A 281 19.40 13.10 -10.19
N GLN A 282 18.56 12.13 -10.59
CA GLN A 282 18.23 11.84 -11.99
C GLN A 282 16.87 12.38 -12.44
N THR A 283 16.08 12.94 -11.52
CA THR A 283 14.84 13.66 -11.86
C THR A 283 15.15 15.16 -11.88
N PRO A 284 15.16 15.83 -13.05
CA PRO A 284 15.03 17.28 -13.07
C PRO A 284 13.72 17.63 -12.38
N ASN A 285 13.69 18.69 -11.57
CA ASN A 285 12.49 19.22 -10.91
C ASN A 285 11.24 19.05 -11.79
N GLY A 286 10.36 18.12 -11.41
CA GLY A 286 9.12 17.82 -12.11
C GLY A 286 8.99 16.33 -12.46
N VAL A 287 8.32 15.59 -11.58
CA VAL A 287 7.52 14.36 -11.73
C VAL A 287 7.72 13.50 -10.47
N LEU A 288 7.36 14.05 -9.31
CA LEU A 288 6.80 13.28 -8.20
C LEU A 288 5.27 13.47 -8.28
N GLU A 289 4.66 12.97 -9.37
CA GLU A 289 3.20 13.00 -9.56
C GLU A 289 2.56 11.86 -8.78
N VAL A 290 2.68 11.93 -7.46
CA VAL A 290 1.63 11.44 -6.56
C VAL A 290 1.46 12.60 -5.59
N SER A 291 0.37 13.35 -5.73
CA SER A 291 0.14 14.56 -4.96
C SER A 291 0.37 14.32 -3.46
N ALA A 292 0.96 15.33 -2.80
CA ALA A 292 1.15 15.36 -1.35
C ALA A 292 -0.15 15.08 -0.57
N CYS A 293 -1.32 15.22 -1.21
CA CYS A 293 -2.63 14.92 -0.63
C CYS A 293 -2.81 13.47 -0.14
N CYS A 294 -2.25 12.45 -0.81
CA CYS A 294 -2.31 11.07 -0.30
C CYS A 294 -1.45 10.84 0.93
N PHE A 295 -0.48 11.73 1.16
CA PHE A 295 0.57 11.56 2.14
C PHE A 295 0.51 12.62 3.24
N SER A 296 -0.48 13.51 3.21
CA SER A 296 -0.75 14.45 4.29
C SER A 296 -1.65 13.79 5.32
N SER A 297 -1.28 13.92 6.60
CA SER A 297 -2.14 13.53 7.71
C SER A 297 -3.38 14.43 7.69
N LYS A 298 -4.57 13.85 7.47
CA LYS A 298 -5.87 14.55 7.55
C LYS A 298 -5.99 15.19 8.94
N THR A 299 -5.75 16.49 9.05
CA THR A 299 -6.07 17.26 10.24
C THR A 299 -7.58 17.48 10.22
N HIS A 300 -8.31 16.90 11.17
CA HIS A 300 -9.71 17.22 11.39
C HIS A 300 -9.81 18.65 11.92
N ASP A 301 -9.86 19.64 11.04
CA ASP A 301 -10.33 20.98 11.39
C ASP A 301 -11.86 20.98 11.32
N SER A 302 -12.49 20.67 12.45
CA SER A 302 -13.89 21.00 12.68
C SER A 302 -14.02 22.51 12.90
N SER A 303 -14.02 23.29 11.83
CA SER A 303 -14.48 24.68 11.86
C SER A 303 -15.62 24.85 10.85
N SER A 304 -16.84 24.64 11.33
CA SER A 304 -18.05 25.03 10.62
C SER A 304 -18.09 26.57 10.52
N PRO A 305 -18.28 27.18 9.35
CA PRO A 305 -18.51 28.61 9.27
C PRO A 305 -19.94 28.90 9.73
N HIS A 306 -20.07 29.50 10.91
CA HIS A 306 -21.32 30.13 11.33
C HIS A 306 -21.56 31.35 10.44
N THR A 307 -22.49 31.22 9.50
CA THR A 307 -23.05 32.36 8.78
C THR A 307 -23.94 33.14 9.75
N HIS A 308 -23.42 34.22 10.32
CA HIS A 308 -24.24 35.25 10.97
C HIS A 308 -24.99 36.04 9.90
N LEU A 309 -26.31 35.83 9.83
CA LEU A 309 -27.23 36.78 9.21
C LEU A 309 -27.50 37.90 10.22
N SER A 310 -27.29 39.14 9.78
CA SER A 310 -27.88 40.37 10.33
C SER A 310 -28.58 41.09 9.19
#